data_AF-A0A9P7AH02-F1
#
_entry.id   AF-A0A9P7AH02-F1
#
_cell.length_a   1.000
_cell.length_b   1.000
_cell.length_c   1.000
_cell.angle_alpha   90.00
_cell.angle_beta   90.00
_cell.angle_gamma   90.00
#
_symmetry.space_group_name_H-M   'P 1'
#
loop_
_entity.id
_entity.type
_entity.pdbx_description
1 polymer ?
#
loop_
_entity_poly.entity_id
_entity_poly.type
_entity_poly.pdbx_seq_one_letter_code
_entity_poly.pdbx_strand_id
1 'polypeptide(L)' 'IECCLDEWITGMKEDIKFSSTAYTPVYLVHLSSLQRFDERTSHYKLLEKIRVNILDVAQYVGGHLH' A
#
# COMPACT_ATOMS: atom_id res chain seq x y z
N ILE A 1 -4.42 0.84 -4.22
CA ILE A 1 -4.24 2.26 -3.82
C ILE A 1 -4.28 3.13 -5.06
N GLU A 2 -3.30 3.05 -5.96
CA GLU A 2 -3.23 3.88 -7.19
C GLU A 2 -4.50 3.87 -8.04
N CYS A 3 -5.07 2.69 -8.32
CA CYS A 3 -6.34 2.60 -9.06
C CYS A 3 -7.48 3.39 -8.39
N CYS A 4 -7.57 3.38 -7.07
CA CYS A 4 -8.57 4.14 -6.33
C CYS A 4 -8.26 5.64 -6.32
N LEU A 5 -7.01 6.05 -6.48
CA LEU A 5 -6.65 7.47 -6.62
C LEU A 5 -6.99 7.96 -8.02
N ASP A 6 -6.69 7.14 -9.04
CA ASP A 6 -7.01 7.44 -10.43
C ASP A 6 -8.50 7.61 -10.64
N GLU A 7 -9.34 6.83 -9.94
CA GLU A 7 -10.81 6.99 -9.97
C GLU A 7 -11.26 8.42 -9.64
N TRP A 8 -10.46 9.21 -8.93
CA TRP A 8 -10.81 10.56 -8.50
C TRP A 8 -9.89 11.65 -9.06
N ILE A 9 -8.99 11.31 -9.98
CA ILE A 9 -7.94 12.23 -10.45
C ILE A 9 -8.51 13.48 -11.12
N THR A 10 -9.69 13.37 -11.73
CA THR A 10 -10.39 14.48 -12.40
C THR A 10 -11.31 15.28 -11.46
N GLY A 11 -11.35 14.91 -10.16
CA GLY A 11 -12.27 15.49 -9.17
C GLY A 11 -13.69 14.94 -9.24
N MET A 12 -13.98 14.03 -10.19
CA MET A 12 -15.21 13.25 -10.26
C MET A 12 -14.86 11.76 -10.22
N LYS A 13 -15.76 10.93 -9.69
CA LYS A 13 -15.54 9.49 -9.66
C LYS A 13 -15.71 8.90 -11.06
N GLU A 14 -14.62 8.40 -11.62
CA GLU A 14 -14.58 7.68 -12.89
C GLU A 14 -14.59 6.17 -12.68
N ASP A 15 -15.24 5.42 -13.60
CA ASP A 15 -15.27 3.95 -13.57
C ASP A 15 -13.97 3.38 -14.15
N ILE A 16 -12.88 3.49 -13.37
CA ILE A 16 -11.58 2.94 -13.73
C ILE A 16 -11.49 1.49 -13.25
N LYS A 17 -11.46 0.57 -14.21
CA LYS A 17 -11.32 -0.85 -13.91
C LYS A 17 -9.87 -1.19 -13.59
N PHE A 18 -9.66 -1.77 -12.41
CA PHE A 18 -8.38 -2.34 -12.06
C PHE A 18 -7.97 -3.41 -13.07
N SER A 19 -6.75 -3.31 -13.58
CA SER A 19 -6.11 -4.39 -14.32
C SER A 19 -4.67 -4.56 -13.85
N SER A 20 -4.25 -5.82 -13.71
CA SER A 20 -2.86 -6.10 -13.33
C SER A 20 -1.89 -5.47 -14.33
N THR A 21 -2.15 -5.57 -15.63
CA THR A 21 -1.26 -5.04 -16.67
C THR A 21 -1.01 -3.53 -16.51
N ALA A 22 -2.03 -2.74 -16.16
CA ALA A 22 -1.88 -1.30 -15.98
C ALA A 22 -1.12 -0.95 -14.69
N TYR A 23 -1.34 -1.69 -13.60
CA TYR A 23 -0.82 -1.32 -12.27
C TYR A 23 0.41 -2.12 -11.82
N THR A 24 0.78 -3.20 -12.50
CA THR A 24 2.02 -3.95 -12.22
C THR A 24 3.27 -3.07 -12.26
N PRO A 25 3.47 -2.17 -13.25
CA PRO A 25 4.65 -1.30 -13.26
C PRO A 25 4.74 -0.42 -12.01
N VAL A 26 3.61 0.17 -11.58
CA VAL A 26 3.55 1.05 -10.41
C VAL A 26 3.79 0.25 -9.13
N TYR A 27 3.21 -0.96 -9.03
CA TYR A 27 3.48 -1.88 -7.94
C TYR A 27 4.98 -2.20 -7.80
N LEU A 28 5.67 -2.49 -8.91
CA LEU A 28 7.10 -2.78 -8.89
C LEU A 28 7.95 -1.58 -8.44
N VAL A 29 7.56 -0.37 -8.84
CA VAL A 29 8.22 0.87 -8.38
C VAL A 29 8.07 1.03 -6.87
N HIS A 30 6.86 0.83 -6.34
CA HIS A 30 6.60 0.89 -4.90
C HIS A 30 7.36 -0.18 -4.14
N LEU A 31 7.41 -1.41 -4.66
CA LEU A 31 8.18 -2.49 -4.06
C LEU A 31 9.67 -2.15 -3.98
N SER A 32 10.24 -1.61 -5.07
CA SER A 32 11.65 -1.19 -5.09
C SER A 32 11.93 -0.05 -4.09
N SER A 33 10.98 0.85 -3.90
CA SER A 33 11.09 1.95 -2.94
C SER A 33 11.05 1.43 -1.50
N LEU A 34 10.20 0.44 -1.21
CA LEU A 34 10.15 -0.22 0.09
C LEU A 34 11.43 -1.00 0.40
N GLN A 35 12.02 -1.68 -0.59
CA GLN A 35 13.30 -2.37 -0.43
C GLN A 35 14.42 -1.37 -0.08
N ARG A 36 14.52 -0.26 -0.83
CA ARG A 36 15.49 0.80 -0.55
C ARG A 36 15.27 1.45 0.83
N PHE A 37 14.03 1.63 1.23
CA PHE A 37 13.69 2.14 2.56
C PHE A 37 14.16 1.18 3.64
N ASP A 38 13.91 -0.13 3.47
CA ASP A 38 14.35 -1.16 4.42
C ASP A 38 15.87 -1.19 4.54
N GLU A 39 16.60 -1.18 3.43
CA GLU A 39 18.06 -1.12 3.41
C GLU A 39 18.60 0.07 4.20
N ARG A 40 18.04 1.27 3.95
CA ARG A 40 18.46 2.52 4.62
C ARG A 40 18.07 2.58 6.09
N THR A 41 17.03 1.86 6.50
CA THR A 41 16.50 1.88 7.87
C THR A 41 16.73 0.56 8.61
N SER A 42 17.55 -0.32 8.04
CA SER A 42 17.81 -1.68 8.50
C SER A 42 18.22 -1.74 9.97
N HIS A 43 19.07 -0.82 10.42
CA HIS A 43 19.48 -0.69 11.82
C HIS A 43 18.30 -0.53 12.80
N TYR A 44 17.24 0.16 12.36
CA TYR A 44 16.07 0.45 13.18
C TYR A 44 14.92 -0.53 12.98
N LYS A 45 15.03 -1.40 11.96
CA LYS A 45 14.00 -2.36 11.53
C LYS A 45 12.63 -1.72 11.34
N LEU A 46 12.59 -0.52 10.75
CA LEU A 46 11.36 0.28 10.68
C LEU A 46 10.30 -0.39 9.81
N LEU A 47 10.69 -0.99 8.67
CA LEU A 47 9.71 -1.64 7.80
C LEU A 47 9.02 -2.82 8.50
N GLU A 48 9.75 -3.61 9.28
CA GLU A 48 9.19 -4.69 10.11
C GLU A 48 8.20 -4.15 11.14
N LYS A 49 8.59 -3.09 11.88
CA LYS A 49 7.71 -2.47 12.88
C LYS A 49 6.43 -1.91 12.27
N ILE A 50 6.53 -1.26 11.11
CA ILE A 50 5.36 -0.76 10.37
C ILE A 50 4.46 -1.92 9.97
N ARG A 51 5.01 -3.03 9.46
CA ARG A 51 4.22 -4.23 9.10
C ARG A 51 3.49 -4.82 10.30
N VAL A 52 4.16 -4.97 11.44
CA VAL A 52 3.56 -5.48 12.68
C VAL A 52 2.43 -4.57 13.15
N ASN A 53 2.66 -3.25 13.14
CA ASN A 53 1.64 -2.29 13.55
C ASN A 53 0.41 -2.30 12.63
N ILE A 54 0.61 -2.37 11.31
CA ILE A 54 -0.50 -2.48 10.35
C ILE A 54 -1.30 -3.77 10.59
N LEU A 55 -0.62 -4.89 10.84
CA LEU A 55 -1.28 -6.17 11.12
C LEU A 55 -2.11 -6.11 12.40
N ASP A 56 -1.55 -5.55 13.48
CA ASP A 56 -2.22 -5.38 14.77
C ASP A 56 -3.48 -4.52 14.63
N VAL A 57 -3.37 -3.37 13.94
CA VAL A 57 -4.51 -2.48 13.67
C VAL A 57 -5.58 -3.18 12.82
N ALA A 58 -5.18 -3.92 11.78
CA ALA A 58 -6.12 -4.64 10.93
C ALA A 58 -6.88 -5.72 11.70
N GLN A 59 -6.19 -6.46 12.58
CA GLN A 59 -6.79 -7.46 13.46
C GLN A 59 -7.73 -6.83 14.48
N TYR A 60 -7.34 -5.71 15.09
CA TYR A 60 -8.17 -4.96 16.03
C TYR A 60 -9.47 -4.51 15.37
N VAL A 61 -9.40 -3.88 14.19
CA VAL A 61 -10.60 -3.43 13.46
C VAL A 61 -11.46 -4.61 13.00
N GLY A 62 -10.85 -5.71 12.54
CA GLY A 62 -11.56 -6.92 12.13
C GLY A 62 -12.29 -7.63 13.28
N GLY A 63 -11.74 -7.58 14.50
CA GLY A 63 -12.36 -8.14 15.71
C GLY A 63 -13.48 -7.28 16.30
N HIS A 64 -13.51 -5.99 16.00
CA HIS A 64 -14.52 -5.05 16.52
C HIS A 64 -15.76 -4.89 15.63
N LEU A 65 -15.72 -5.50 14.43
CA LEU A 65 -16.83 -5.55 13.46
C LEU A 65 -17.65 -6.86 13.56
N HIS A 66 -17.43 -7.66 14.62
CA HIS A 66 -18.15 -8.92 14.87
C HIS A 66 -18.93 -8.87 16.19
#